data_AF-A0A4Y9M8R5-F1
#
_entry.id   AF-A0A4Y9M8R5-F1
#
_cell.length_a   1.000
_cell.length_b   1.000
_cell.length_c   1.000
_cell.angle_alpha   90.00
_cell.angle_beta   90.00
_cell.angle_gamma   90.00
#
_symmetry.space_group_name_H-M   'P 1'
#
loop_
_entity.id
_entity.type
_entity.pdbx_description
1 polymer ?
#
loop_
_entity_poly.entity_id
_entity_poly.type
_entity_poly.pdbx_seq_one_letter_code
_entity_poly.pdbx_strand_id
1 'polypeptide(L)'
;MSDLIKQNTPGNSEGFPAGVPPSYNWYQGWNDGGLWSPPADFTAVEGWGQVYPKVGSPPYSNPDAAVEVANAKTYVRFKHTGEWTLVQDQSRTQLTGGHFVPDFVGNVAIPMKATPVAGTTIAFGAPPAGYNNHFWYKARGTYPAGAVDAVYVQMEMRVTDPNLHLVAMVGADWWRDARAPYLDDHSNNPGIGGSNWIELSTQWKTIGFYSMSADGFRASPAPPLRGLVKEILPAPPSTPTRSGEILIQGKSAAPGARSSRWKNSADNDKDRSSPSADGGQQLIGAGSRPIPADSTATAQAFSNDCLLAFALTLGTLAKVRRNNPPCRQRTSRNAAT
;
A
#
# COMPACT_ATOMS: atom_id res chain seq x y z
N MET A 1 11.95 11.14 4.49
CA MET A 1 12.60 9.82 4.58
C MET A 1 12.41 9.17 5.94
N SER A 2 12.75 9.85 7.05
CA SER A 2 12.59 9.29 8.41
C SER A 2 11.18 8.76 8.70
N ASP A 3 10.14 9.55 8.39
CA ASP A 3 8.74 9.12 8.61
C ASP A 3 8.37 7.86 7.83
N LEU A 4 8.79 7.76 6.57
CA LEU A 4 8.52 6.60 5.74
C LEU A 4 9.21 5.33 6.29
N ILE A 5 10.40 5.46 6.85
CA ILE A 5 11.08 4.33 7.50
C ILE A 5 10.33 3.93 8.76
N LYS A 6 9.87 4.90 9.56
CA LYS A 6 9.02 4.65 10.73
C LYS A 6 7.72 3.93 10.32
N GLN A 7 7.10 4.33 9.22
CA GLN A 7 5.92 3.66 8.65
C GLN A 7 6.21 2.22 8.21
N ASN A 8 7.47 1.81 8.04
CA ASN A 8 7.87 0.46 7.63
C ASN A 8 8.76 -0.22 8.67
N THR A 9 8.62 0.15 9.95
CA THR A 9 9.38 -0.43 11.06
C THR A 9 8.42 -1.02 12.09
N PRO A 10 8.54 -2.30 12.48
CA PRO A 10 7.63 -2.92 13.44
C PRO A 10 7.41 -2.08 14.70
N GLY A 11 6.17 -2.08 15.22
CA GLY A 11 5.82 -1.39 16.48
C GLY A 11 5.59 0.11 16.37
N ASN A 12 5.48 0.67 15.15
CA ASN A 12 5.27 2.11 14.93
C ASN A 12 3.88 2.46 14.39
N SER A 13 2.90 1.56 14.51
CA SER A 13 1.50 1.84 14.21
C SER A 13 0.91 2.87 15.19
N GLU A 14 0.13 3.82 14.67
CA GLU A 14 -0.54 4.91 15.42
C GLU A 14 -1.95 4.50 15.92
N GLY A 15 -2.36 3.27 15.60
CA GLY A 15 -3.60 2.65 16.01
C GLY A 15 -3.75 1.28 15.37
N PHE A 16 -4.91 0.67 15.55
CA PHE A 16 -5.20 -0.66 15.01
C PHE A 16 -6.55 -0.68 14.30
N PRO A 17 -6.72 -1.55 13.29
CA PRO A 17 -7.93 -1.64 12.50
C PRO A 17 -9.06 -2.34 13.28
N ALA A 18 -10.21 -1.70 13.40
CA ALA A 18 -11.37 -2.31 14.02
C ALA A 18 -11.92 -3.46 13.16
N GLY A 19 -12.35 -4.55 13.82
CA GLY A 19 -12.95 -5.71 13.16
C GLY A 19 -11.96 -6.75 12.62
N VAL A 20 -10.66 -6.48 12.69
CA VAL A 20 -9.61 -7.43 12.30
C VAL A 20 -9.17 -8.25 13.51
N PRO A 21 -9.10 -9.58 13.43
CA PRO A 21 -8.56 -10.41 14.52
C PRO A 21 -7.10 -10.06 14.83
N PRO A 22 -6.72 -9.84 16.10
CA PRO A 22 -5.33 -9.55 16.47
C PRO A 22 -4.32 -10.67 16.15
N SER A 23 -4.80 -11.88 15.87
CA SER A 23 -3.99 -13.02 15.44
C SER A 23 -3.54 -12.94 13.98
N TYR A 24 -4.08 -12.01 13.19
CA TYR A 24 -3.68 -11.84 11.79
C TYR A 24 -2.30 -11.17 11.76
N ASN A 25 -1.39 -11.71 10.94
CA ASN A 25 -0.01 -11.25 10.87
C ASN A 25 0.14 -9.77 10.47
N TRP A 26 -0.82 -9.22 9.73
CA TRP A 26 -0.86 -7.82 9.30
C TRP A 26 -1.61 -6.90 10.27
N TYR A 27 -2.25 -7.44 11.32
CA TYR A 27 -3.00 -6.63 12.29
C TYR A 27 -2.12 -5.53 12.93
N GLN A 28 -0.87 -5.87 13.23
CA GLN A 28 0.08 -4.95 13.86
C GLN A 28 0.60 -3.87 12.89
N GLY A 29 0.27 -3.94 11.60
CA GLY A 29 0.80 -3.07 10.56
C GLY A 29 1.85 -3.80 9.73
N TRP A 30 3.03 -3.20 9.58
CA TRP A 30 4.16 -3.76 8.83
C TRP A 30 4.28 -5.27 9.04
N ASN A 31 4.36 -6.02 7.94
CA ASN A 31 4.38 -7.48 7.97
C ASN A 31 5.66 -8.04 7.32
N ASP A 32 6.39 -8.86 8.06
CA ASP A 32 7.56 -9.61 7.59
C ASP A 32 7.21 -10.86 6.77
N GLY A 33 5.96 -11.32 6.84
CA GLY A 33 5.49 -12.52 6.14
C GLY A 33 5.14 -12.34 4.66
N GLY A 34 5.33 -11.14 4.10
CA GLY A 34 5.03 -10.86 2.70
C GLY A 34 6.13 -11.30 1.73
N LEU A 35 5.77 -11.51 0.46
CA LEU A 35 6.72 -11.93 -0.55
C LEU A 35 7.43 -10.71 -1.17
N TRP A 36 8.58 -10.32 -0.60
CA TRP A 36 9.24 -9.04 -0.97
C TRP A 36 9.75 -8.94 -2.42
N SER A 37 9.93 -10.06 -3.11
CA SER A 37 10.28 -10.13 -4.54
C SER A 37 9.28 -11.01 -5.29
N PRO A 38 8.92 -10.67 -6.54
CA PRO A 38 7.89 -11.40 -7.26
C PRO A 38 8.31 -12.85 -7.56
N PRO A 39 7.36 -13.79 -7.68
CA PRO A 39 7.62 -15.06 -8.33
C PRO A 39 8.15 -14.85 -9.75
N ALA A 40 8.97 -15.76 -10.25
CA ALA A 40 9.75 -15.55 -11.48
C ALA A 40 8.88 -15.32 -12.74
N ASP A 41 7.68 -15.89 -12.78
CA ASP A 41 6.72 -15.80 -13.89
C ASP A 41 5.72 -14.63 -13.75
N PHE A 42 5.78 -13.86 -12.66
CA PHE A 42 4.88 -12.74 -12.44
C PHE A 42 5.34 -11.50 -13.22
N THR A 43 4.36 -10.78 -13.77
CA THR A 43 4.61 -9.65 -14.69
C THR A 43 3.82 -8.39 -14.33
N ALA A 44 3.11 -8.40 -13.20
CA ALA A 44 2.32 -7.27 -12.77
C ALA A 44 2.41 -7.02 -11.27
N VAL A 45 2.03 -5.80 -10.87
CA VAL A 45 1.93 -5.34 -9.49
C VAL A 45 0.71 -4.44 -9.34
N GLU A 46 0.08 -4.50 -8.18
CA GLU A 46 -1.01 -3.61 -7.82
C GLU A 46 -0.74 -2.98 -6.47
N GLY A 47 -0.48 -1.67 -6.48
CA GLY A 47 -0.50 -0.87 -5.26
C GLY A 47 -1.93 -0.66 -4.78
N TRP A 48 -2.12 -0.74 -3.47
CA TRP A 48 -3.43 -0.63 -2.84
C TRP A 48 -3.35 0.18 -1.54
N GLY A 49 -4.51 0.65 -1.09
CA GLY A 49 -4.71 1.29 0.20
C GLY A 49 -5.84 0.62 0.97
N GLN A 50 -5.74 0.66 2.29
CA GLN A 50 -6.78 0.23 3.20
C GLN A 50 -7.01 1.27 4.29
N VAL A 51 -8.27 1.50 4.65
CA VAL A 51 -8.66 2.45 5.70
C VAL A 51 -9.71 1.82 6.60
N TYR A 52 -9.47 1.87 7.90
CA TYR A 52 -10.33 1.27 8.92
C TYR A 52 -10.73 2.30 9.96
N PRO A 53 -11.91 2.14 10.58
CA PRO A 53 -12.15 2.70 11.90
C PRO A 53 -11.06 2.25 12.87
N LYS A 54 -10.52 3.16 13.67
CA LYS A 54 -9.52 2.84 14.69
C LYS A 54 -10.20 2.09 15.85
N VAL A 55 -9.56 1.03 16.35
CA VAL A 55 -10.01 0.30 17.55
C VAL A 55 -10.24 1.25 18.72
N GLY A 56 -11.39 1.12 19.38
CA GLY A 56 -11.78 1.91 20.55
C GLY A 56 -12.38 3.28 20.23
N SER A 57 -12.43 3.69 18.96
CA SER A 57 -13.11 4.92 18.55
C SER A 57 -14.63 4.80 18.68
N PRO A 58 -15.33 5.90 19.01
CA PRO A 58 -16.78 5.89 19.06
C PRO A 58 -17.38 5.63 17.66
N PRO A 59 -18.61 5.06 17.58
CA PRO A 59 -19.35 5.00 16.34
C PRO A 59 -19.48 6.38 15.71
N TYR A 60 -19.23 6.47 14.42
CA TYR A 60 -19.29 7.71 13.66
C TYR A 60 -20.43 7.65 12.65
N SER A 61 -21.14 8.77 12.45
CA SER A 61 -22.42 8.77 11.71
C SER A 61 -22.60 9.93 10.73
N ASN A 62 -21.57 10.71 10.41
CA ASN A 62 -21.70 11.74 9.37
C ASN A 62 -21.63 11.06 7.98
N PRO A 63 -22.72 11.07 7.20
CA PRO A 63 -22.76 10.40 5.90
C PRO A 63 -21.94 11.13 4.82
N ASP A 64 -21.60 12.41 5.03
CA ASP A 64 -20.88 13.24 4.05
C ASP A 64 -19.36 13.20 4.26
N ALA A 65 -18.89 12.50 5.30
CA ALA A 65 -17.48 12.39 5.59
C ALA A 65 -16.78 11.46 4.60
N ALA A 66 -15.58 11.85 4.20
CA ALA A 66 -14.84 11.17 3.16
C ALA A 66 -13.37 10.98 3.55
N VAL A 67 -12.79 9.94 2.98
CA VAL A 67 -11.34 9.79 2.84
C VAL A 67 -10.97 10.33 1.47
N GLU A 68 -10.04 11.27 1.43
CA GLU A 68 -9.49 11.77 0.18
C GLU A 68 -8.10 11.19 -0.05
N VAL A 69 -7.86 10.74 -1.28
CA VAL A 69 -6.60 10.16 -1.73
C VAL A 69 -6.09 10.95 -2.93
N ALA A 70 -4.84 11.38 -2.86
CA ALA A 70 -4.14 12.09 -3.92
C ALA A 70 -2.75 11.48 -4.15
N ASN A 71 -2.17 11.82 -5.30
CA ASN A 71 -0.78 11.51 -5.66
C ASN A 71 -0.36 10.05 -5.44
N ALA A 72 -1.30 9.10 -5.58
CA ALA A 72 -1.01 7.69 -5.43
C ALA A 72 -0.11 7.21 -6.57
N LYS A 73 1.04 6.63 -6.22
CA LYS A 73 2.01 6.09 -7.18
C LYS A 73 2.59 4.75 -6.73
N THR A 74 2.80 3.85 -7.69
CA THR A 74 3.52 2.58 -7.51
C THR A 74 4.76 2.56 -8.40
N TYR A 75 5.91 2.28 -7.79
CA TYR A 75 7.19 2.10 -8.45
C TYR A 75 7.71 0.68 -8.25
N VAL A 76 8.40 0.14 -9.25
CA VAL A 76 9.16 -1.11 -9.14
C VAL A 76 10.64 -0.83 -9.34
N ARG A 77 11.52 -1.58 -8.67
CA ARG A 77 12.96 -1.49 -8.87
C ARG A 77 13.43 -2.61 -9.78
N PHE A 78 14.14 -2.26 -10.86
CA PHE A 78 14.76 -3.22 -11.77
C PHE A 78 16.05 -3.77 -11.17
N LYS A 79 16.14 -5.09 -11.08
CA LYS A 79 17.24 -5.80 -10.41
C LYS A 79 18.61 -5.49 -11.04
N HIS A 80 18.69 -5.45 -12.36
CA HIS A 80 19.96 -5.29 -13.08
C HIS A 80 20.52 -3.87 -13.06
N THR A 81 19.66 -2.86 -13.02
CA THR A 81 20.07 -1.45 -13.07
C THR A 81 20.02 -0.78 -11.70
N GLY A 82 19.25 -1.34 -10.76
CA GLY A 82 18.92 -0.71 -9.48
C GLY A 82 17.98 0.50 -9.64
N GLU A 83 17.45 0.74 -10.83
CA GLU A 83 16.60 1.90 -11.12
C GLU A 83 15.14 1.65 -10.76
N TRP A 84 14.47 2.71 -10.32
CA TRP A 84 13.05 2.70 -10.00
C TRP A 84 12.23 3.22 -11.17
N THR A 85 11.22 2.47 -11.58
CA THR A 85 10.29 2.83 -12.66
C THR A 85 8.88 3.00 -12.12
N LEU A 86 8.23 4.11 -12.47
CA LEU A 86 6.81 4.36 -12.18
C LEU A 86 5.95 3.46 -13.06
N VAL A 87 5.14 2.59 -12.46
CA VAL A 87 4.28 1.64 -13.17
C VAL A 87 2.79 1.87 -12.94
N GLN A 88 2.41 2.57 -11.88
CA GLN A 88 1.03 3.05 -11.67
C GLN A 88 1.03 4.50 -11.21
N ASP A 89 0.17 5.31 -11.80
CA ASP A 89 0.00 6.73 -11.49
C ASP A 89 -1.50 7.06 -11.46
N GLN A 90 -1.99 7.57 -10.32
CA GLN A 90 -3.39 7.91 -10.12
C GLN A 90 -3.93 8.88 -11.17
N SER A 91 -3.08 9.79 -11.66
CA SER A 91 -3.46 10.76 -12.70
C SER A 91 -3.83 10.11 -14.03
N ARG A 92 -3.39 8.87 -14.27
CA ARG A 92 -3.62 8.11 -15.51
C ARG A 92 -4.61 6.98 -15.32
N THR A 93 -4.45 6.22 -14.25
CA THR A 93 -5.16 4.96 -14.05
C THR A 93 -6.39 5.11 -13.15
N GLN A 94 -6.51 6.23 -12.41
CA GLN A 94 -7.52 6.46 -11.36
C GLN A 94 -7.56 5.34 -10.29
N LEU A 95 -8.27 5.60 -9.20
CA LEU A 95 -8.51 4.63 -8.14
C LEU A 95 -9.95 4.12 -8.18
N THR A 96 -10.14 2.90 -7.72
CA THR A 96 -11.42 2.20 -7.52
C THR A 96 -11.34 1.36 -6.25
N GLY A 97 -12.45 0.79 -5.78
CA GLY A 97 -12.42 -0.09 -4.62
C GLY A 97 -13.78 -0.58 -4.16
N GLY A 98 -13.81 -1.14 -2.96
CA GLY A 98 -15.01 -1.59 -2.27
C GLY A 98 -14.96 -1.31 -0.77
N HIS A 99 -16.13 -1.37 -0.13
CA HIS A 99 -16.21 -1.46 1.31
C HIS A 99 -16.24 -2.94 1.69
N PHE A 100 -15.18 -3.48 2.29
CA PHE A 100 -15.09 -4.90 2.61
C PHE A 100 -15.41 -5.16 4.08
N VAL A 101 -15.92 -6.36 4.38
CA VAL A 101 -15.93 -6.85 5.76
C VAL A 101 -14.48 -6.81 6.29
N PRO A 102 -14.23 -6.25 7.49
CA PRO A 102 -12.88 -5.88 7.94
C PRO A 102 -11.83 -7.00 7.92
N ASP A 103 -12.21 -8.25 8.11
CA ASP A 103 -11.29 -9.38 8.13
C ASP A 103 -11.07 -10.03 6.74
N PHE A 104 -11.70 -9.49 5.70
CA PHE A 104 -11.74 -10.00 4.33
C PHE A 104 -12.24 -11.45 4.19
N VAL A 105 -12.81 -12.05 5.24
CA VAL A 105 -13.29 -13.44 5.18
C VAL A 105 -14.44 -13.55 4.18
N GLY A 106 -14.30 -14.52 3.27
CA GLY A 106 -15.29 -14.75 2.20
C GLY A 106 -15.32 -13.66 1.13
N ASN A 107 -14.34 -12.74 1.11
CA ASN A 107 -14.22 -11.67 0.13
C ASN A 107 -15.50 -10.82 -0.02
N VAL A 108 -16.21 -10.61 1.10
CA VAL A 108 -17.50 -9.93 1.13
C VAL A 108 -17.31 -8.43 1.09
N ALA A 109 -17.98 -7.77 0.13
CA ALA A 109 -17.93 -6.32 -0.03
C ALA A 109 -19.26 -5.72 -0.51
N ILE A 110 -19.44 -4.43 -0.23
CA ILE A 110 -20.47 -3.59 -0.84
C ILE A 110 -19.81 -2.50 -1.71
N PRO A 111 -20.53 -1.95 -2.70
CA PRO A 111 -19.96 -0.94 -3.60
C PRO A 111 -19.44 0.30 -2.85
N MET A 112 -18.22 0.72 -3.18
CA MET A 112 -17.64 1.99 -2.72
C MET A 112 -17.48 2.92 -3.92
N LYS A 113 -18.09 4.10 -3.86
CA LYS A 113 -18.01 5.07 -4.95
C LYS A 113 -16.70 5.86 -4.89
N ALA A 114 -15.93 5.81 -5.97
CA ALA A 114 -14.80 6.70 -6.20
C ALA A 114 -15.28 8.01 -6.86
N THR A 115 -15.18 9.14 -6.15
CA THR A 115 -15.66 10.44 -6.63
C THR A 115 -14.49 11.38 -6.88
N PRO A 116 -14.22 11.80 -8.14
CA PRO A 116 -13.24 12.85 -8.41
C PRO A 116 -13.66 14.16 -7.75
N VAL A 117 -12.73 14.85 -7.09
CA VAL A 117 -12.98 16.13 -6.40
C VAL A 117 -12.31 17.29 -7.13
N ALA A 118 -10.98 17.39 -7.03
CA ALA A 118 -10.19 18.42 -7.67
C ALA A 118 -8.78 17.91 -7.98
N GLY A 119 -8.22 18.36 -9.11
CA GLY A 119 -6.94 17.85 -9.61
C GLY A 119 -6.99 16.33 -9.80
N THR A 120 -6.04 15.61 -9.20
CA THR A 120 -5.97 14.14 -9.23
C THR A 120 -6.64 13.48 -8.02
N THR A 121 -7.26 14.27 -7.12
CA THR A 121 -7.84 13.78 -5.86
C THR A 121 -9.11 12.97 -6.11
N ILE A 122 -9.17 11.80 -5.47
CA ILE A 122 -10.36 10.94 -5.42
C ILE A 122 -10.85 10.88 -3.97
N ALA A 123 -12.15 11.09 -3.77
CA ALA A 123 -12.84 10.87 -2.51
C ALA A 123 -13.56 9.53 -2.49
N PHE A 124 -13.46 8.85 -1.36
CA PHE A 124 -14.27 7.70 -1.00
C PHE A 124 -15.07 8.06 0.25
N GLY A 125 -16.33 7.62 0.34
CA GLY A 125 -17.08 7.74 1.60
C GLY A 125 -16.33 7.05 2.74
N ALA A 126 -16.47 7.55 3.96
CA ALA A 126 -15.93 6.87 5.14
C ALA A 126 -16.43 5.41 5.22
N PRO A 127 -15.64 4.48 5.80
CA PRO A 127 -16.09 3.11 5.96
C PRO A 127 -17.43 3.02 6.72
N PRO A 128 -18.46 2.38 6.16
CA PRO A 128 -19.70 2.12 6.88
C PRO A 128 -19.46 1.24 8.11
N ALA A 129 -20.41 1.24 9.04
CA ALA A 129 -20.33 0.38 10.22
C ALA A 129 -20.18 -1.09 9.82
N GLY A 130 -19.14 -1.75 10.34
CA GLY A 130 -18.83 -3.14 10.01
C GLY A 130 -18.09 -3.34 8.69
N TYR A 131 -17.52 -2.29 8.10
CA TYR A 131 -16.74 -2.34 6.87
C TYR A 131 -15.43 -1.55 6.99
N ASN A 132 -14.46 -1.86 6.13
CA ASN A 132 -13.29 -1.03 5.82
C ASN A 132 -13.50 -0.32 4.48
N ASN A 133 -12.53 0.51 4.08
CA ASN A 133 -12.33 0.84 2.67
C ASN A 133 -11.10 0.09 2.18
N HIS A 134 -11.21 -0.61 1.05
CA HIS A 134 -10.06 -1.14 0.33
C HIS A 134 -10.12 -0.65 -1.12
N PHE A 135 -9.02 -0.08 -1.60
CA PHE A 135 -8.95 0.53 -2.92
C PHE A 135 -7.62 0.29 -3.60
N TRP A 136 -7.65 0.30 -4.93
CA TRP A 136 -6.54 0.00 -5.82
C TRP A 136 -6.70 0.78 -7.12
N TYR A 137 -5.72 0.67 -8.02
CA TYR A 137 -5.77 1.31 -9.34
C TYR A 137 -6.70 0.54 -10.28
N LYS A 138 -7.36 1.21 -11.23
CA LYS A 138 -8.18 0.50 -12.24
C LYS A 138 -7.37 -0.40 -13.19
N ALA A 139 -6.05 -0.25 -13.24
CA ALA A 139 -5.16 -1.10 -14.02
C ALA A 139 -3.87 -1.36 -13.26
N ARG A 140 -3.34 -2.58 -13.43
CA ARG A 140 -2.09 -3.02 -12.80
C ARG A 140 -0.88 -2.42 -13.50
N GLY A 141 0.17 -2.18 -12.72
CA GLY A 141 1.48 -1.85 -13.28
C GLY A 141 2.13 -3.11 -13.83
N THR A 142 2.82 -3.01 -14.97
CA THR A 142 3.45 -4.16 -15.62
C THR A 142 4.97 -4.03 -15.70
N TYR A 143 5.64 -5.17 -15.71
CA TYR A 143 7.09 -5.28 -15.86
C TYR A 143 7.46 -6.64 -16.50
N PRO A 144 8.65 -6.79 -17.10
CA PRO A 144 9.10 -8.07 -17.63
C PRO A 144 9.31 -9.10 -16.51
N ALA A 145 8.94 -10.36 -16.76
CA ALA A 145 9.12 -11.46 -15.82
C ALA A 145 10.56 -11.55 -15.29
N GLY A 146 10.73 -11.72 -13.98
CA GLY A 146 12.03 -11.82 -13.32
C GLY A 146 12.90 -10.55 -13.32
N ALA A 147 12.39 -9.40 -13.80
CA ALA A 147 13.19 -8.19 -13.95
C ALA A 147 13.26 -7.31 -12.70
N VAL A 148 12.32 -7.44 -11.77
CA VAL A 148 12.18 -6.53 -10.62
C VAL A 148 12.44 -7.25 -9.29
N ASP A 149 12.91 -6.50 -8.29
CA ASP A 149 13.27 -7.06 -6.98
C ASP A 149 12.71 -6.28 -5.78
N ALA A 150 12.05 -5.14 -6.01
CA ALA A 150 11.37 -4.37 -4.97
C ALA A 150 10.20 -3.55 -5.54
N VAL A 151 9.25 -3.19 -4.66
CA VAL A 151 8.18 -2.22 -4.91
C VAL A 151 8.29 -1.06 -3.92
N TYR A 152 7.82 0.12 -4.35
CA TYR A 152 7.52 1.25 -3.48
C TYR A 152 6.15 1.81 -3.85
N VAL A 153 5.25 1.89 -2.87
CA VAL A 153 3.93 2.50 -3.00
C VAL A 153 3.88 3.73 -2.14
N GLN A 154 3.27 4.79 -2.65
CA GLN A 154 2.94 5.97 -1.85
C GLN A 154 1.57 6.50 -2.21
N MET A 155 0.88 7.06 -1.22
CA MET A 155 -0.38 7.76 -1.39
C MET A 155 -0.43 8.92 -0.40
N GLU A 156 -0.97 10.06 -0.83
CA GLU A 156 -1.34 11.14 0.09
C GLU A 156 -2.78 10.93 0.52
N MET A 157 -3.04 10.94 1.82
CA MET A 157 -4.36 10.71 2.37
C MET A 157 -4.71 11.75 3.42
N ARG A 158 -5.99 12.10 3.48
CA ARG A 158 -6.61 12.85 4.58
C ARG A 158 -8.07 12.42 4.76
N VAL A 159 -8.68 12.86 5.85
CA VAL A 159 -10.13 12.81 6.06
C VAL A 159 -10.74 14.20 5.95
N THR A 160 -12.01 14.30 5.58
CA THR A 160 -12.71 15.59 5.53
C THR A 160 -13.28 16.02 6.88
N ASP A 161 -13.42 15.09 7.82
CA ASP A 161 -13.92 15.33 9.18
C ASP A 161 -12.92 14.79 10.23
N PRO A 162 -12.47 15.62 11.20
CA PRO A 162 -11.51 15.20 12.21
C PRO A 162 -12.05 14.15 13.20
N ASN A 163 -13.36 13.96 13.29
CA ASN A 163 -13.99 13.02 14.24
C ASN A 163 -14.13 11.60 13.67
N LEU A 164 -13.61 11.35 12.46
CA LEU A 164 -13.67 10.05 11.79
C LEU A 164 -12.78 8.98 12.46
N HIS A 165 -11.70 9.39 13.14
CA HIS A 165 -10.74 8.52 13.84
C HIS A 165 -10.36 7.25 13.05
N LEU A 166 -9.84 7.44 11.83
CA LEU A 166 -9.45 6.35 10.94
C LEU A 166 -7.96 6.09 10.99
N VAL A 167 -7.58 4.83 10.80
CA VAL A 167 -6.20 4.43 10.50
C VAL A 167 -6.13 3.92 9.07
N ALA A 168 -5.01 4.19 8.41
CA ALA A 168 -4.76 3.79 7.03
C ALA A 168 -3.42 3.09 6.88
N MET A 169 -3.35 2.16 5.93
CA MET A 169 -2.11 1.57 5.47
C MET A 169 -2.09 1.54 3.94
N VAL A 170 -0.90 1.48 3.36
CA VAL A 170 -0.72 1.21 1.93
C VAL A 170 0.18 0.00 1.75
N GLY A 171 -0.01 -0.70 0.65
CA GLY A 171 0.74 -1.91 0.35
C GLY A 171 0.65 -2.25 -1.12
N ALA A 172 1.11 -3.45 -1.46
CA ALA A 172 0.97 -3.97 -2.81
C ALA A 172 0.90 -5.50 -2.84
N ASP A 173 0.39 -6.00 -3.95
CA ASP A 173 0.37 -7.42 -4.29
C ASP A 173 1.12 -7.63 -5.61
N TRP A 174 1.86 -8.74 -5.71
CA TRP A 174 2.34 -9.20 -7.01
C TRP A 174 1.19 -9.83 -7.76
N TRP A 175 1.14 -9.67 -9.07
CA TRP A 175 0.13 -10.30 -9.91
C TRP A 175 0.76 -11.12 -11.03
N ARG A 176 0.19 -12.29 -11.29
CA ARG A 176 0.66 -13.21 -12.35
C ARG A 176 0.83 -12.46 -13.66
N ASP A 177 -0.20 -11.72 -14.04
CA ASP A 177 -0.18 -10.78 -15.15
C ASP A 177 -1.22 -9.66 -14.95
N ALA A 178 -1.28 -8.73 -15.91
CA ALA A 178 -2.14 -7.56 -15.82
C ALA A 178 -3.65 -7.89 -15.76
N ARG A 179 -4.08 -9.07 -16.23
CA ARG A 179 -5.47 -9.50 -16.37
C ARG A 179 -5.82 -10.71 -15.50
N ALA A 180 -4.86 -11.23 -14.75
CA ALA A 180 -5.09 -12.36 -13.87
C ALA A 180 -6.28 -12.09 -12.92
N PRO A 181 -7.23 -13.02 -12.78
CA PRO A 181 -8.31 -12.89 -11.82
C PRO A 181 -7.76 -13.07 -10.41
N TYR A 182 -8.42 -12.44 -9.44
CA TYR A 182 -8.20 -12.71 -8.03
C TYR A 182 -8.51 -14.17 -7.72
N LEU A 183 -7.67 -14.79 -6.89
CA LEU A 183 -7.89 -16.14 -6.35
C LEU A 183 -7.76 -16.10 -4.84
N ASP A 184 -8.70 -16.72 -4.13
CA ASP A 184 -8.74 -16.77 -2.65
C ASP A 184 -7.50 -17.46 -2.05
N ASP A 185 -6.85 -18.34 -2.82
CA ASP A 185 -5.60 -19.01 -2.42
C ASP A 185 -4.35 -18.14 -2.62
N HIS A 186 -4.52 -16.93 -3.15
CA HIS A 186 -3.47 -15.96 -3.46
C HIS A 186 -2.42 -16.45 -4.47
N SER A 187 -2.69 -17.53 -5.21
CA SER A 187 -1.76 -18.07 -6.21
C SER A 187 -1.57 -17.17 -7.45
N ASN A 188 -2.48 -16.21 -7.66
CA ASN A 188 -2.38 -15.15 -8.66
C ASN A 188 -2.01 -13.78 -8.09
N ASN A 189 -2.14 -13.61 -6.77
CA ASN A 189 -2.06 -12.33 -6.07
C ASN A 189 -1.43 -12.46 -4.67
N PRO A 190 -0.20 -12.99 -4.55
CA PRO A 190 0.48 -13.08 -3.27
C PRO A 190 0.81 -11.67 -2.78
N GLY A 191 0.45 -11.42 -1.51
CA GLY A 191 0.72 -10.15 -0.86
C GLY A 191 2.20 -9.89 -0.67
N ILE A 192 2.64 -8.68 -1.01
CA ILE A 192 4.00 -8.19 -0.74
C ILE A 192 4.11 -7.70 0.68
N GLY A 193 3.03 -7.08 1.16
CA GLY A 193 2.91 -6.48 2.48
C GLY A 193 2.36 -5.07 2.44
N GLY A 194 2.35 -4.43 3.60
CA GLY A 194 1.92 -3.05 3.74
C GLY A 194 2.66 -2.31 4.86
N SER A 195 2.44 -1.00 4.92
CA SER A 195 2.98 -0.15 5.97
C SER A 195 2.35 -0.44 7.33
N ASN A 196 2.88 0.19 8.38
CA ASN A 196 2.17 0.39 9.63
C ASN A 196 0.86 1.17 9.43
N TRP A 197 -0.01 1.07 10.42
CA TRP A 197 -1.25 1.83 10.50
C TRP A 197 -0.97 3.28 10.89
N ILE A 198 -1.37 4.22 10.05
CA ILE A 198 -1.16 5.65 10.24
C ILE A 198 -2.50 6.32 10.47
N GLU A 199 -2.61 7.12 11.53
CA GLU A 199 -3.85 7.81 11.85
C GLU A 199 -4.07 8.96 10.87
N LEU A 200 -5.24 8.98 10.24
CA LEU A 200 -5.61 10.03 9.31
C LEU A 200 -6.10 11.28 10.07
N SER A 201 -5.90 12.43 9.45
CA SER A 201 -6.36 13.73 9.95
C SER A 201 -6.88 14.57 8.79
N THR A 202 -7.37 15.78 9.07
CA THR A 202 -7.74 16.74 8.03
C THR A 202 -6.54 17.31 7.26
N GLN A 203 -5.32 17.09 7.76
CA GLN A 203 -4.08 17.41 7.06
C GLN A 203 -3.64 16.25 6.19
N TRP A 204 -3.15 16.58 4.99
CA TRP A 204 -2.54 15.61 4.08
C TRP A 204 -1.32 14.96 4.73
N LYS A 205 -1.29 13.63 4.69
CA LYS A 205 -0.13 12.82 5.07
C LYS A 205 0.24 11.91 3.92
N THR A 206 1.54 11.81 3.61
CA THR A 206 2.05 10.76 2.74
C THR A 206 2.21 9.47 3.54
N ILE A 207 1.53 8.42 3.10
CA ILE A 207 1.70 7.06 3.60
C ILE A 207 2.42 6.28 2.51
N GLY A 208 3.44 5.51 2.87
CA GLY A 208 4.19 4.72 1.91
C GLY A 208 4.69 3.39 2.45
N PHE A 209 4.90 2.46 1.52
CA PHE A 209 5.38 1.10 1.76
C PHE A 209 6.52 0.76 0.80
N TYR A 210 7.54 0.04 1.27
CA TYR A 210 8.60 -0.50 0.42
C TYR A 210 8.96 -1.94 0.79
N SER A 211 9.26 -2.78 -0.21
CA SER A 211 9.54 -4.22 -0.01
C SER A 211 11.03 -4.56 0.04
N MET A 212 11.78 -3.85 0.88
CA MET A 212 13.22 -4.10 1.06
C MET A 212 13.69 -3.64 2.44
N SER A 213 14.94 -3.90 2.80
CA SER A 213 15.49 -3.41 4.07
C SER A 213 15.54 -1.87 4.10
N ALA A 214 15.39 -1.28 5.29
CA ALA A 214 15.47 0.17 5.47
C ALA A 214 16.80 0.74 4.96
N ASP A 215 17.92 0.06 5.18
CA ASP A 215 19.24 0.49 4.70
C ASP A 215 19.34 0.40 3.18
N GLY A 216 18.80 -0.66 2.58
CA GLY A 216 18.74 -0.78 1.13
C GLY A 216 17.87 0.32 0.50
N PHE A 217 16.73 0.65 1.12
CA PHE A 217 15.86 1.73 0.64
C PHE A 217 16.48 3.12 0.80
N ARG A 218 17.21 3.37 1.90
CA ARG A 218 18.00 4.60 2.09
C ARG A 218 19.09 4.75 1.03
N ALA A 219 19.78 3.66 0.70
CA ALA A 219 20.85 3.66 -0.28
C ALA A 219 20.34 3.81 -1.72
N SER A 220 19.13 3.33 -2.02
CA SER A 220 18.48 3.45 -3.32
C SER A 220 17.03 3.93 -3.18
N PRO A 221 16.81 5.23 -2.88
CA PRO A 221 15.48 5.76 -2.69
C PRO A 221 14.73 5.88 -4.02
N ALA A 222 13.42 5.62 -3.98
CA ALA A 222 12.52 5.85 -5.10
C ALA A 222 12.55 7.34 -5.55
N PRO A 223 12.23 7.65 -6.83
CA PRO A 223 12.48 8.97 -7.40
C PRO A 223 11.86 10.15 -6.63
N PRO A 224 10.63 10.07 -6.08
CA PRO A 224 10.05 11.15 -5.27
C PRO A 224 10.86 11.50 -4.01
N LEU A 225 11.74 10.61 -3.56
CA LEU A 225 12.44 10.72 -2.28
C LEU A 225 13.93 11.08 -2.43
N ARG A 226 14.48 11.08 -3.64
CA ARG A 226 15.93 11.30 -3.90
C ARG A 226 16.45 12.64 -3.37
N GLY A 227 15.62 13.68 -3.32
CA GLY A 227 15.96 14.99 -2.76
C GLY A 227 15.84 15.09 -1.23
N LEU A 228 15.19 14.12 -0.59
CA LEU A 228 14.91 14.12 0.86
C LEU A 228 15.96 13.35 1.68
N VAL A 229 17.00 12.81 1.04
CA VAL A 229 18.11 12.09 1.70
C VAL A 229 19.20 13.04 2.20
N LYS A 230 19.07 14.35 1.96
CA LYS A 230 20.07 15.36 2.30
C LYS A 230 19.86 15.97 3.70
N GLU A 231 19.81 15.13 4.73
CA GLU A 231 19.97 15.50 6.15
C GLU A 231 20.06 14.18 6.92
N ILE A 232 21.22 13.70 7.35
CA ILE A 232 21.92 14.08 8.57
C ILE A 232 23.41 13.79 8.32
N LEU A 233 24.25 14.82 8.16
CA LEU A 233 25.67 14.63 8.49
C LEU A 233 25.75 14.64 10.02
N PRO A 234 26.45 13.67 10.65
CA PRO A 234 26.77 13.80 12.07
C PRO A 234 27.47 15.14 12.27
N ALA A 235 27.02 15.92 13.25
CA ALA A 235 27.67 17.16 13.61
C ALA A 235 29.18 16.87 13.79
N PRO A 236 30.07 17.67 13.18
CA PRO A 236 31.50 17.49 13.41
C PRO A 236 31.73 17.56 14.92
N PRO A 237 32.57 16.68 15.49
CA PRO A 237 32.88 16.71 16.91
C PRO A 237 33.31 18.12 17.26
N SER A 238 32.68 18.71 18.28
CA SER A 238 33.02 20.04 18.75
C SER A 238 34.52 20.06 19.06
N THR A 239 35.27 20.80 18.26
CA THR A 239 36.69 21.02 18.50
C THR A 239 36.83 21.58 19.90
N PRO A 240 37.61 20.95 20.80
CA PRO A 240 37.81 21.51 22.12
C PRO A 240 38.44 22.89 21.95
N THR A 241 37.73 23.92 22.41
CA THR A 241 38.27 25.28 22.49
C THR A 241 39.53 25.21 23.33
N ARG A 242 40.67 25.40 22.66
CA ARG A 242 41.98 25.56 23.28
C ARG A 242 41.98 26.92 23.98
N SER A 243 41.41 26.99 25.17
CA SER A 243 41.62 28.09 26.10
C SER A 243 43.07 28.02 26.58
N GLY A 244 43.90 28.87 26.01
CA GLY A 244 45.28 29.03 26.42
C GLY A 244 45.64 30.50 26.40
N GLU A 245 45.48 31.18 27.54
CA GLU A 245 46.40 32.21 28.01
C GLU A 245 46.08 32.51 29.49
N ILE A 246 46.64 31.68 30.37
CA ILE A 246 46.89 32.09 31.76
C ILE A 246 48.39 32.02 31.98
N LEU A 247 48.92 33.21 32.24
CA LEU A 247 50.24 33.61 32.68
C LEU A 247 50.80 32.66 33.75
N ILE A 248 51.95 32.03 33.47
CA ILE A 248 52.73 31.29 34.46
C ILE A 248 53.57 32.28 35.28
N GLN A 249 53.27 32.38 36.57
CA GLN A 249 54.20 32.86 37.60
C GLN A 249 54.62 31.63 38.43
N GLY A 250 55.91 31.33 38.44
CA GLY A 250 56.42 29.99 38.72
C GLY A 250 56.54 29.59 40.19
N LYS A 251 56.87 28.31 40.40
CA LYS A 251 57.95 27.89 41.32
C LYS A 251 58.29 26.42 41.13
N SER A 252 59.57 26.18 41.38
CA SER A 252 60.37 24.95 41.27
C SER A 252 59.89 23.79 42.18
N ALA A 253 59.98 22.54 41.70
CA ALA A 253 60.63 21.41 42.37
C ALA A 253 60.58 20.14 41.50
N ALA A 254 61.65 19.34 41.57
CA ALA A 254 61.96 18.17 40.75
C ALA A 254 61.46 16.83 41.39
N PRO A 255 61.98 15.63 41.03
CA PRO A 255 61.25 14.62 40.25
C PRO A 255 60.99 13.30 41.01
N GLY A 256 60.09 12.46 40.48
CA GLY A 256 59.82 11.12 41.02
C GLY A 256 59.52 10.09 39.94
N ALA A 257 60.42 9.12 39.79
CA ALA A 257 60.36 8.00 38.86
C ALA A 257 59.48 6.83 39.35
N ARG A 258 59.03 5.97 38.40
CA ARG A 258 58.92 4.49 38.41
C ARG A 258 57.74 4.05 37.52
N SER A 259 57.92 3.27 36.46
CA SER A 259 58.37 1.86 36.34
C SER A 259 57.29 0.82 36.61
N SER A 260 56.90 0.10 35.55
CA SER A 260 56.65 -1.38 35.40
C SER A 260 55.40 -1.62 34.55
N ARG A 261 55.45 -2.13 33.31
CA ARG A 261 55.89 -3.46 32.84
C ARG A 261 55.17 -4.60 33.57
N TRP A 262 54.17 -5.20 32.93
CA TRP A 262 53.94 -6.66 32.88
C TRP A 262 53.37 -7.04 31.51
N LYS A 263 53.83 -8.18 31.02
CA LYS A 263 53.71 -8.73 29.67
C LYS A 263 53.29 -10.19 29.83
N ASN A 264 52.74 -10.76 28.75
CA ASN A 264 52.57 -12.20 28.47
C ASN A 264 51.30 -12.84 29.04
N SER A 265 50.60 -13.75 28.35
CA SER A 265 50.71 -14.33 27.00
C SER A 265 49.49 -15.24 26.76
N ALA A 266 49.14 -15.45 25.48
CA ALA A 266 48.88 -16.73 24.77
C ALA A 266 48.07 -17.84 25.47
N ASP A 267 47.32 -18.73 24.82
CA ASP A 267 47.00 -19.07 23.43
C ASP A 267 45.93 -20.18 23.50
N ASN A 268 45.38 -20.53 22.33
CA ASN A 268 44.76 -21.80 21.91
C ASN A 268 43.29 -21.74 21.44
N ASP A 269 43.12 -21.50 20.15
CA ASP A 269 42.98 -22.54 19.10
C ASP A 269 41.97 -23.69 19.34
N LYS A 270 40.87 -23.73 18.58
CA LYS A 270 40.65 -24.69 17.47
C LYS A 270 39.18 -24.84 17.03
N ASP A 271 39.03 -24.81 15.70
CA ASP A 271 38.16 -25.60 14.82
C ASP A 271 36.76 -26.04 15.29
N ARG A 272 35.72 -25.58 14.57
CA ARG A 272 34.73 -26.46 13.92
C ARG A 272 33.83 -25.73 12.93
N SER A 273 34.04 -26.06 11.65
CA SER A 273 33.02 -26.56 10.70
C SER A 273 31.68 -25.81 10.57
N SER A 274 31.50 -25.23 9.37
CA SER A 274 30.22 -24.86 8.77
C SER A 274 29.20 -26.02 8.79
N PRO A 275 27.91 -25.68 8.73
CA PRO A 275 27.13 -26.20 7.61
C PRO A 275 26.32 -25.12 6.89
N SER A 276 26.25 -25.33 5.58
CA SER A 276 25.24 -24.85 4.64
C SER A 276 23.82 -24.97 5.20
N ALA A 277 23.08 -23.86 5.22
CA ALA A 277 21.63 -23.87 5.40
C ALA A 277 20.95 -23.64 4.05
N ASP A 278 20.34 -24.72 3.59
CA ASP A 278 19.45 -24.84 2.44
C ASP A 278 18.29 -23.84 2.49
N GLY A 279 17.88 -23.40 1.31
CA GLY A 279 16.71 -22.56 1.12
C GLY A 279 15.42 -23.30 1.44
N GLY A 280 14.72 -22.87 2.48
CA GLY A 280 13.33 -23.21 2.74
C GLY A 280 12.45 -22.01 2.44
N GLN A 281 11.93 -21.91 1.20
CA GLN A 281 10.76 -21.07 0.94
C GLN A 281 9.56 -21.72 1.62
N GLN A 282 9.20 -21.17 2.78
CA GLN A 282 8.00 -21.57 3.50
C GLN A 282 6.81 -20.88 2.82
N LEU A 283 6.10 -21.60 1.95
CA LEU A 283 4.76 -21.21 1.48
C LEU A 283 3.84 -21.18 2.71
N ILE A 284 3.47 -19.99 3.16
CA ILE A 284 2.44 -19.81 4.19
C ILE A 284 1.26 -19.11 3.54
N GLY A 285 0.26 -19.92 3.20
CA GLY A 285 -1.06 -19.45 2.81
C GLY A 285 -1.73 -18.76 3.99
N ALA A 286 -2.33 -17.60 3.72
CA ALA A 286 -3.35 -17.00 4.57
C ALA A 286 -4.61 -17.88 4.51
N GLY A 287 -4.59 -19.03 5.18
CA GLY A 287 -5.66 -20.02 5.18
C GLY A 287 -6.34 -20.12 6.53
N SER A 288 -7.23 -19.18 6.84
CA SER A 288 -8.24 -19.37 7.88
C SER A 288 -9.25 -20.42 7.38
N ARG A 289 -9.32 -21.59 8.03
CA ARG A 289 -10.35 -22.62 7.72
C ARG A 289 -11.76 -22.06 7.97
N PRO A 290 -12.72 -22.19 7.03
CA PRO A 290 -14.11 -21.90 7.32
C PRO A 290 -14.85 -23.15 7.84
N ILE A 291 -15.66 -22.94 8.87
CA ILE A 291 -16.81 -23.79 9.22
C ILE A 291 -17.92 -23.45 8.20
N PRO A 292 -18.68 -24.41 7.65
CA PRO A 292 -19.64 -24.12 6.60
C PRO A 292 -20.82 -23.33 7.17
N ALA A 293 -21.05 -22.13 6.63
CA ALA A 293 -22.27 -21.37 6.80
C ALA A 293 -22.97 -21.23 5.44
N ASP A 294 -24.28 -21.40 5.45
CA ASP A 294 -25.16 -21.48 4.29
C ASP A 294 -25.09 -20.26 3.36
N SER A 295 -25.19 -20.56 2.07
CA SER A 295 -25.01 -19.64 0.96
C SER A 295 -26.08 -18.55 0.92
N THR A 296 -25.67 -17.29 1.07
CA THR A 296 -26.46 -16.14 0.62
C THR A 296 -25.59 -15.13 -0.12
N ALA A 297 -25.91 -14.95 -1.41
CA ALA A 297 -25.52 -13.88 -2.33
C ALA A 297 -24.05 -13.37 -2.29
N THR A 298 -23.17 -14.05 -3.04
CA THR A 298 -21.87 -13.49 -3.45
C THR A 298 -22.09 -12.40 -4.49
N ALA A 299 -21.77 -11.15 -4.15
CA ALA A 299 -21.60 -10.11 -5.16
C ALA A 299 -20.24 -10.30 -5.84
N GLN A 300 -20.23 -10.59 -7.15
CA GLN A 300 -19.01 -10.44 -7.94
C GLN A 300 -18.59 -8.97 -7.89
N ALA A 301 -17.51 -8.67 -7.18
CA ALA A 301 -16.82 -7.39 -7.33
C ALA A 301 -16.40 -7.30 -8.80
N PHE A 302 -17.05 -6.40 -9.55
CA PHE A 302 -16.83 -6.22 -10.98
C PHE A 302 -15.35 -5.87 -11.23
N SER A 303 -14.58 -6.86 -11.68
CA SER A 303 -13.39 -6.62 -12.48
C SER A 303 -13.88 -5.97 -13.78
N ASN A 304 -13.84 -4.65 -13.82
CA ASN A 304 -14.15 -3.88 -15.02
C ASN A 304 -12.96 -4.00 -15.98
N ASP A 305 -12.98 -5.03 -16.82
CA ASP A 305 -12.23 -5.06 -18.07
C ASP A 305 -13.16 -5.50 -19.21
N CYS A 306 -13.04 -4.79 -20.34
CA CYS A 306 -13.65 -5.04 -21.66
C CYS A 306 -15.10 -4.57 -21.91
N LEU A 307 -15.28 -3.25 -22.10
CA LEU A 307 -16.27 -2.73 -23.05
C LEU A 307 -15.58 -1.97 -24.19
N LEU A 308 -14.93 -2.75 -25.07
CA LEU A 308 -14.65 -2.35 -26.45
C LEU A 308 -14.66 -3.63 -27.30
N ALA A 309 -15.50 -3.62 -28.34
CA ALA A 309 -15.77 -4.64 -29.36
C ALA A 309 -16.94 -5.61 -29.09
N PHE A 310 -18.11 -5.27 -29.64
CA PHE A 310 -18.79 -6.11 -30.64
C PHE A 310 -19.87 -5.28 -31.37
N ALA A 311 -19.47 -4.73 -32.51
CA ALA A 311 -20.37 -4.41 -33.60
C ALA A 311 -20.25 -5.51 -34.66
N LEU A 312 -21.38 -5.85 -35.31
CA LEU A 312 -21.55 -6.69 -36.51
C LEU A 312 -21.42 -8.22 -36.33
N THR A 313 -22.57 -8.92 -36.27
CA THR A 313 -23.17 -9.64 -37.41
C THR A 313 -24.27 -10.60 -36.94
N LEU A 314 -25.50 -10.40 -37.40
CA LEU A 314 -26.39 -11.47 -37.91
C LEU A 314 -27.66 -10.80 -38.45
N GLY A 315 -27.66 -10.59 -39.77
CA GLY A 315 -28.87 -10.39 -40.53
C GLY A 315 -29.41 -11.73 -41.03
N THR A 316 -30.71 -11.71 -41.34
CA THR A 316 -31.55 -12.75 -42.00
C THR A 316 -32.05 -13.86 -41.06
N LEU A 317 -33.32 -14.28 -41.03
CA LEU A 317 -34.46 -14.09 -41.93
C LEU A 317 -35.74 -14.54 -41.18
N ALA A 318 -36.84 -13.77 -41.14
CA ALA A 318 -38.21 -14.29 -41.17
C ALA A 318 -39.22 -13.14 -41.35
N LYS A 319 -39.83 -13.15 -42.52
CA LYS A 319 -40.78 -12.19 -43.07
C LYS A 319 -42.18 -12.70 -42.76
N VAL A 320 -42.97 -12.02 -41.92
CA VAL A 320 -44.43 -12.15 -41.95
C VAL A 320 -45.08 -10.77 -41.97
N ARG A 321 -45.86 -10.61 -43.03
CA ARG A 321 -46.51 -9.42 -43.56
C ARG A 321 -47.92 -9.37 -42.99
N ARG A 322 -48.35 -8.24 -42.41
CA ARG A 322 -49.77 -7.85 -42.40
C ARG A 322 -49.93 -6.33 -42.40
N ASN A 323 -50.37 -5.83 -43.56
CA ASN A 323 -50.90 -4.50 -43.77
C ASN A 323 -52.26 -4.36 -43.07
N ASN A 324 -52.57 -3.18 -42.52
CA ASN A 324 -53.75 -2.37 -42.90
C ASN A 324 -53.84 -1.01 -42.16
N PRO A 325 -54.60 -0.03 -42.71
CA PRO A 325 -54.28 1.41 -42.68
C PRO A 325 -55.10 2.23 -41.64
N PRO A 326 -54.81 3.55 -41.48
CA PRO A 326 -55.62 4.41 -40.62
C PRO A 326 -56.94 4.82 -41.27
N CYS A 327 -58.04 4.59 -40.56
CA CYS A 327 -59.38 5.07 -40.89
C CYS A 327 -59.52 6.56 -40.51
N ARG A 328 -60.23 7.30 -41.36
CA ARG A 328 -60.41 8.75 -41.37
C ARG A 328 -61.91 9.05 -41.24
N GLN A 329 -62.31 9.87 -40.26
CA GLN A 329 -63.55 10.68 -40.21
C GLN A 329 -63.17 11.92 -39.39
N ARG A 330 -63.21 13.20 -39.79
CA ARG A 330 -64.02 14.08 -40.65
C ARG A 330 -65.48 14.21 -40.24
N THR A 331 -65.79 15.34 -39.57
CA THR A 331 -66.90 16.33 -39.75
C THR A 331 -67.12 17.05 -38.40
N SER A 332 -67.51 18.32 -38.25
CA SER A 332 -67.66 19.51 -39.09
C SER A 332 -68.19 20.67 -38.21
N ARG A 333 -67.72 21.89 -38.48
CA ARG A 333 -68.47 23.18 -38.55
C ARG A 333 -69.18 23.83 -37.34
N ASN A 334 -68.93 25.17 -37.28
CA ASN A 334 -69.84 26.31 -37.00
C ASN A 334 -70.17 26.61 -35.51
N ALA A 335 -70.32 27.85 -35.02
CA ALA A 335 -70.33 29.19 -35.61
C ALA A 335 -70.02 30.30 -34.55
N ALA A 336 -69.70 31.49 -35.06
CA ALA A 336 -69.93 32.86 -34.56
C ALA A 336 -70.51 33.09 -33.14
N THR A 337 -69.82 33.92 -32.37
CA THR A 337 -70.15 35.34 -32.06
C THR A 337 -68.93 36.03 -31.51
#